data_AF-A0A382LTR1-F1
#
_entry.id   AF-A0A382LTR1-F1
#
_cell.length_a   1.000
_cell.length_b   1.000
_cell.length_c   1.000
_cell.angle_alpha   90.00
_cell.angle_beta   90.00
_cell.angle_gamma   90.00
#
_symmetry.space_group_name_H-M   'P 1'
#
loop_
_entity.id
_entity.type
_entity.pdbx_description
1 polymer ?
#
loop_
_entity_poly.entity_id
_entity_poly.type
_entity_poly.pdbx_seq_one_letter_code
_entity_poly.pdbx_strand_id
1 'polypeptide(L)'
;MKSIYYWFVLIVSIAVLVSSCSSEEDSKTASTDNTTSSSGDSDSGSDNSSSGDSSSTTELEGTWTTSCVSSGSRYRKRTLTVSGTNVTVDRWQFHSDSSCANDEYRFDATYSSLSIGDAKTFDTYGSCGGSGHQITMTIDTNTYTSLSASDVTWNNNNSWCGETDWVLNTAQSIAGKTCDGDDFWNTNITIYGLYLLDGNKLFLNYSSASYPSGVDAGDNDTLTKQSTSTSDNSSSSGSGIFVAVGFSGNIVRSTDNGSSWDNAT
;
A
#
# COMPACT_ATOMS: atom_id res chain seq x y z
N MET A 1 -61.48 3.47 -35.48
CA MET A 1 -60.18 3.92 -36.03
C MET A 1 -59.08 3.47 -35.07
N LYS A 2 -57.96 3.02 -35.64
CA LYS A 2 -56.96 2.09 -35.08
C LYS A 2 -56.29 2.58 -33.78
N SER A 3 -55.97 1.66 -32.87
CA SER A 3 -54.79 1.80 -32.00
C SER A 3 -54.14 0.43 -31.81
N ILE A 4 -52.88 0.34 -32.24
CA ILE A 4 -52.04 -0.85 -32.25
C ILE A 4 -51.12 -0.71 -31.04
N TYR A 5 -51.13 -1.69 -30.14
CA TYR A 5 -50.21 -1.71 -29.00
C TYR A 5 -48.82 -2.17 -29.48
N TYR A 6 -47.84 -1.28 -29.39
CA TYR A 6 -46.43 -1.56 -29.63
C TYR A 6 -45.81 -2.20 -28.38
N TRP A 7 -45.33 -3.43 -28.51
CA TRP A 7 -44.52 -4.10 -27.49
C TRP A 7 -43.05 -3.69 -27.72
N PHE A 8 -42.51 -2.83 -26.85
CA PHE A 8 -41.08 -2.57 -26.81
C PHE A 8 -40.39 -3.72 -26.07
N VAL A 9 -39.63 -4.55 -26.80
CA VAL A 9 -38.67 -5.49 -26.23
C VAL A 9 -37.36 -4.72 -26.04
N LEU A 10 -37.04 -4.39 -24.79
CA LEU A 10 -35.76 -3.80 -24.41
C LEU A 10 -34.72 -4.92 -24.30
N ILE A 11 -33.91 -5.11 -25.34
CA ILE A 11 -32.76 -6.00 -25.29
C ILE A 11 -31.66 -5.27 -24.49
N VAL A 12 -31.50 -5.62 -23.22
CA VAL A 12 -30.33 -5.22 -22.43
C VAL A 12 -29.17 -6.07 -22.90
N SER A 13 -28.35 -5.52 -23.80
CA SER A 13 -27.05 -6.09 -24.14
C SER A 13 -26.13 -5.98 -22.92
N ILE A 14 -26.00 -7.07 -22.16
CA ILE A 14 -24.91 -7.24 -21.20
C ILE A 14 -23.64 -7.42 -22.02
N ALA A 15 -22.85 -6.36 -22.13
CA ALA A 15 -21.46 -6.47 -22.55
C ALA A 15 -20.71 -7.14 -21.40
N VAL A 16 -20.40 -8.43 -21.56
CA VAL A 16 -19.41 -9.10 -20.71
C VAL A 16 -18.06 -8.49 -21.07
N LEU A 17 -17.59 -7.53 -20.27
CA LEU A 17 -16.22 -7.06 -20.33
C LEU A 17 -15.33 -8.22 -19.88
N VAL A 18 -14.86 -9.01 -20.84
CA VAL A 18 -13.73 -9.91 -20.60
C VAL A 18 -12.53 -8.98 -20.43
N SER A 19 -12.13 -8.74 -19.18
CA SER A 19 -10.89 -8.04 -18.87
C SER A 19 -9.75 -8.96 -19.31
N SER A 20 -9.38 -8.88 -20.60
CA SER A 20 -8.18 -9.51 -21.12
C SER A 20 -6.99 -8.91 -20.37
N CYS A 21 -6.28 -9.73 -19.59
CA CYS A 21 -5.03 -9.34 -18.96
C CYS A 21 -4.07 -8.96 -20.10
N SER A 22 -3.78 -7.67 -20.25
CA SER A 22 -2.80 -7.20 -21.24
C SER A 22 -1.44 -7.22 -20.57
N SER A 23 -0.60 -8.17 -20.93
CA SER A 23 0.84 -8.07 -20.69
C SER A 23 1.37 -6.99 -21.64
N GLU A 24 1.92 -5.91 -21.10
CA GLU A 24 2.71 -4.96 -21.90
C GLU A 24 4.02 -5.67 -22.30
N GLU A 25 4.02 -6.34 -23.46
CA GLU A 25 5.27 -6.76 -24.09
C GLU A 25 5.82 -5.59 -24.90
N ASP A 26 6.94 -5.04 -24.45
CA ASP A 26 7.71 -4.04 -25.17
C ASP A 26 8.10 -4.56 -26.56
N SER A 27 7.56 -3.91 -27.59
CA SER A 27 7.92 -4.11 -28.99
C SER A 27 9.39 -3.75 -29.23
N LYS A 28 10.27 -4.75 -29.19
CA LYS A 28 11.56 -4.68 -29.87
C LYS A 28 11.37 -5.08 -31.33
N THR A 29 11.18 -4.07 -32.17
CA THR A 29 11.27 -4.19 -33.62
C THR A 29 12.73 -4.44 -34.00
N ALA A 30 13.06 -5.58 -34.62
CA ALA A 30 14.32 -5.74 -35.33
C ALA A 30 14.20 -6.76 -36.48
N SER A 31 14.27 -6.19 -37.69
CA SER A 31 14.60 -6.73 -39.01
C SER A 31 14.83 -8.23 -39.18
N THR A 32 14.01 -8.83 -40.03
CA THR A 32 14.27 -10.07 -40.74
C THR A 32 15.48 -9.88 -41.65
N ASP A 33 16.55 -10.66 -41.47
CA ASP A 33 17.48 -10.97 -42.56
C ASP A 33 17.82 -12.45 -42.54
N ASN A 34 17.53 -13.07 -43.68
CA ASN A 34 17.68 -14.48 -43.97
C ASN A 34 19.06 -14.71 -44.60
N THR A 35 19.94 -15.44 -43.92
CA THR A 35 21.06 -16.10 -44.62
C THR A 35 21.41 -17.42 -43.95
N THR A 36 21.24 -18.49 -44.71
CA THR A 36 21.70 -19.85 -44.45
C THR A 36 23.21 -19.93 -44.66
N SER A 37 23.99 -20.50 -43.72
CA SER A 37 25.14 -21.38 -43.98
C SER A 37 25.76 -21.98 -42.70
N SER A 38 25.87 -23.30 -42.75
CA SER A 38 26.59 -24.32 -41.97
C SER A 38 27.82 -24.00 -41.10
N SER A 39 27.91 -24.83 -40.05
CA SER A 39 29.07 -25.49 -39.39
C SER A 39 29.93 -24.75 -38.36
N GLY A 40 29.77 -25.19 -37.10
CA GLY A 40 30.81 -25.74 -36.23
C GLY A 40 31.86 -24.78 -35.66
N ASP A 41 31.81 -24.50 -34.36
CA ASP A 41 32.77 -25.00 -33.39
C ASP A 41 32.40 -24.59 -31.96
N SER A 42 32.92 -25.35 -31.00
CA SER A 42 32.66 -25.23 -29.57
C SER A 42 33.45 -24.07 -28.98
N ASP A 43 32.82 -23.16 -28.25
CA ASP A 43 33.50 -22.49 -27.14
C ASP A 43 32.54 -22.00 -26.05
N SER A 44 33.08 -22.11 -24.84
CA SER A 44 32.62 -21.80 -23.51
C SER A 44 32.13 -20.36 -23.29
N GLY A 45 31.19 -20.23 -22.34
CA GLY A 45 30.78 -18.93 -21.79
C GLY A 45 29.28 -18.85 -21.58
N SER A 46 28.74 -19.55 -20.57
CA SER A 46 27.40 -19.23 -20.07
C SER A 46 27.49 -17.95 -19.26
N ASP A 47 27.53 -16.81 -19.95
CA ASP A 47 27.27 -15.50 -19.37
C ASP A 47 25.78 -15.43 -18.99
N ASN A 48 25.45 -16.00 -17.83
CA ASN A 48 24.22 -15.63 -17.13
C ASN A 48 24.48 -14.28 -16.46
N SER A 49 24.57 -13.21 -17.26
CA SER A 49 24.31 -11.87 -16.75
C SER A 49 22.83 -11.81 -16.40
N SER A 50 22.51 -12.25 -15.18
CA SER A 50 21.37 -11.72 -14.46
C SER A 50 21.67 -10.23 -14.28
N SER A 51 21.25 -9.42 -15.24
CA SER A 51 21.04 -8.01 -15.05
C SER A 51 19.95 -7.91 -14.01
N GLY A 52 20.37 -7.93 -12.74
CA GLY A 52 19.51 -7.59 -11.63
C GLY A 52 19.05 -6.16 -11.88
N ASP A 53 17.85 -6.04 -12.45
CA ASP A 53 17.08 -4.82 -12.37
C ASP A 53 16.89 -4.59 -10.88
N SER A 54 17.76 -3.77 -10.30
CA SER A 54 17.55 -3.25 -8.97
C SER A 54 16.29 -2.39 -9.07
N SER A 55 15.12 -2.99 -8.82
CA SER A 55 13.88 -2.24 -8.80
C SER A 55 14.04 -1.12 -7.78
N SER A 56 13.85 0.11 -8.24
CA SER A 56 13.88 1.26 -7.34
C SER A 56 12.73 1.15 -6.34
N THR A 57 12.94 1.53 -5.08
CA THR A 57 11.86 1.52 -4.05
C THR A 57 10.70 2.47 -4.36
N THR A 58 10.81 3.27 -5.43
CA THR A 58 9.83 4.23 -5.93
C THR A 58 8.41 3.67 -6.05
N GLU A 59 8.24 2.39 -6.41
CA GLU A 59 6.91 1.80 -6.55
C GLU A 59 6.15 1.70 -5.21
N LEU A 60 6.89 1.48 -4.11
CA LEU A 60 6.35 1.41 -2.75
C LEU A 60 6.21 2.78 -2.08
N GLU A 61 6.80 3.83 -2.67
CA GLU A 61 6.80 5.18 -2.10
C GLU A 61 5.39 5.67 -1.76
N GLY A 62 5.25 6.21 -0.54
CA GLY A 62 4.01 6.82 -0.06
C GLY A 62 3.45 6.16 1.20
N THR A 63 2.25 6.59 1.58
CA THR A 63 1.52 6.06 2.73
C THR A 63 0.46 5.07 2.28
N TRP A 64 0.37 3.95 2.97
CA TRP A 64 -0.58 2.88 2.71
C TRP A 64 -1.33 2.58 4.00
N THR A 65 -2.64 2.35 3.91
CA THR A 65 -3.45 2.03 5.09
C THR A 65 -4.47 0.95 4.80
N THR A 66 -4.74 0.10 5.78
CA THR A 66 -5.90 -0.79 5.72
C THR A 66 -7.17 -0.04 6.12
N SER A 67 -8.33 -0.60 5.80
CA SER A 67 -9.58 -0.22 6.45
C SER A 67 -9.57 -0.62 7.93
N CYS A 68 -10.58 -0.16 8.68
CA CYS A 68 -10.84 -0.65 10.03
C CYS A 68 -11.41 -2.07 9.95
N VAL A 69 -10.68 -3.06 10.46
CA VAL A 69 -11.06 -4.48 10.34
C VAL A 69 -11.17 -5.15 11.72
N SER A 70 -12.06 -6.12 11.83
CA SER A 70 -12.24 -6.90 13.05
C SER A 70 -11.04 -7.81 13.29
N SER A 71 -10.57 -7.89 14.54
CA SER A 71 -9.44 -8.71 14.96
C SER A 71 -9.68 -9.24 16.37
N GLY A 72 -10.23 -10.46 16.47
CA GLY A 72 -10.65 -11.02 17.76
C GLY A 72 -11.77 -10.19 18.40
N SER A 73 -11.55 -9.73 19.64
CA SER A 73 -12.48 -8.85 20.35
C SER A 73 -12.28 -7.35 20.09
N ARG A 74 -11.33 -6.99 19.21
CA ARG A 74 -10.94 -5.61 18.90
C ARG A 74 -11.08 -5.32 17.41
N TYR A 75 -10.78 -4.09 17.04
CA TYR A 75 -10.63 -3.65 15.66
C TYR A 75 -9.23 -3.10 15.44
N ARG A 76 -8.71 -3.20 14.22
CA ARG A 76 -7.35 -2.74 13.92
C ARG A 76 -7.25 -1.98 12.60
N LYS A 77 -6.23 -1.13 12.50
CA LYS A 77 -5.73 -0.53 11.26
C LYS A 77 -4.22 -0.74 11.18
N ARG A 78 -3.72 -1.03 9.98
CA ARG A 78 -2.29 -0.95 9.67
C ARG A 78 -2.01 0.31 8.87
N THR A 79 -0.93 1.02 9.20
CA THR A 79 -0.40 2.14 8.40
C THR A 79 1.06 1.88 8.09
N LEU A 80 1.41 1.87 6.81
CA LEU A 80 2.77 1.76 6.33
C LEU A 80 3.15 3.08 5.64
N THR A 81 4.34 3.63 5.87
CA THR A 81 4.86 4.77 5.10
C THR A 81 6.27 4.47 4.64
N VAL A 82 6.45 4.38 3.33
CA VAL A 82 7.74 4.18 2.68
C VAL A 82 8.21 5.51 2.15
N SER A 83 9.45 5.88 2.49
CA SER A 83 10.13 7.04 1.93
C SER A 83 11.59 6.75 1.58
N GLY A 84 11.89 6.77 0.29
CA GLY A 84 13.18 6.39 -0.27
C GLY A 84 13.51 4.95 0.11
N THR A 85 14.64 4.75 0.80
CA THR A 85 15.11 3.43 1.26
C THR A 85 14.69 3.12 2.70
N ASN A 86 13.66 3.78 3.22
CA ASN A 86 13.21 3.59 4.60
C ASN A 86 11.71 3.33 4.67
N VAL A 87 11.32 2.45 5.59
CA VAL A 87 9.95 2.34 6.08
C VAL A 87 9.89 3.17 7.36
N THR A 88 9.40 4.39 7.23
CA THR A 88 9.38 5.38 8.32
C THR A 88 8.28 5.13 9.34
N VAL A 89 7.27 4.34 8.96
CA VAL A 89 6.18 3.90 9.83
C VAL A 89 5.71 2.53 9.34
N ASP A 90 5.69 1.53 10.21
CA ASP A 90 4.80 0.37 10.13
C ASP A 90 4.05 0.28 11.46
N ARG A 91 2.78 0.67 11.45
CA ARG A 91 1.97 0.86 12.64
C ARG A 91 0.77 -0.06 12.62
N TRP A 92 0.62 -0.85 13.67
CA TRP A 92 -0.58 -1.61 13.96
C TRP A 92 -1.31 -0.96 15.13
N GLN A 93 -2.42 -0.30 14.85
CA GLN A 93 -3.23 0.37 15.85
C GLN A 93 -4.49 -0.45 16.16
N PHE A 94 -4.76 -0.65 17.44
CA PHE A 94 -5.91 -1.40 17.94
C PHE A 94 -6.91 -0.48 18.62
N HIS A 95 -8.18 -0.77 18.38
CA HIS A 95 -9.31 0.04 18.80
C HIS A 95 -10.39 -0.84 19.43
N SER A 96 -11.14 -0.28 20.37
CA SER A 96 -12.22 -0.99 21.07
C SER A 96 -13.54 -1.03 20.29
N ASP A 97 -13.64 -0.31 19.17
CA ASP A 97 -14.88 -0.13 18.42
C ASP A 97 -14.70 -0.25 16.90
N SER A 98 -15.78 -0.57 16.20
CA SER A 98 -15.78 -0.84 14.76
C SER A 98 -15.61 0.37 13.86
N SER A 99 -15.69 1.59 14.41
CA SER A 99 -15.32 2.80 13.68
C SER A 99 -13.83 3.10 13.79
N CYS A 100 -13.11 2.36 14.64
CA CYS A 100 -11.71 2.59 14.97
C CYS A 100 -11.45 4.04 15.38
N ALA A 101 -12.29 4.55 16.30
CA ALA A 101 -12.20 5.90 16.84
C ALA A 101 -11.70 5.92 18.29
N ASN A 102 -11.86 4.82 19.02
CA ASN A 102 -11.43 4.67 20.40
C ASN A 102 -10.19 3.78 20.45
N ASP A 103 -9.04 4.43 20.54
CA ASP A 103 -7.72 3.78 20.53
C ASP A 103 -7.44 3.08 21.86
N GLU A 104 -6.93 1.85 21.80
CA GLU A 104 -6.59 1.06 22.99
C GLU A 104 -5.08 0.99 23.20
N TYR A 105 -4.36 0.57 22.16
CA TYR A 105 -2.90 0.52 22.10
C TYR A 105 -2.44 0.47 20.65
N ARG A 106 -1.12 0.60 20.43
CA ARG A 106 -0.51 0.40 19.10
C ARG A 106 0.90 -0.16 19.19
N PHE A 107 1.31 -0.81 18.11
CA PHE A 107 2.69 -1.19 17.84
C PHE A 107 3.22 -0.32 16.70
N ASP A 108 4.47 0.15 16.83
CA ASP A 108 5.16 0.91 15.80
C ASP A 108 6.55 0.31 15.57
N ALA A 109 6.88 0.06 14.30
CA ALA A 109 8.21 -0.32 13.86
C ALA A 109 8.69 0.62 12.74
N THR A 110 10.01 0.80 12.67
CA THR A 110 10.67 1.52 11.58
C THR A 110 11.77 0.65 11.00
N TYR A 111 12.04 0.83 9.71
CA TYR A 111 13.04 0.05 9.00
C TYR A 111 13.88 0.93 8.09
N SER A 112 15.15 0.59 7.98
CA SER A 112 16.13 1.25 7.13
C SER A 112 16.67 0.27 6.09
N SER A 113 17.40 0.80 5.11
CA SER A 113 18.06 0.02 4.05
C SER A 113 17.13 -0.90 3.25
N LEU A 114 15.89 -0.47 3.04
CA LEU A 114 14.93 -1.16 2.19
C LEU A 114 15.52 -1.33 0.78
N SER A 115 15.63 -2.59 0.36
CA SER A 115 16.09 -3.00 -0.96
C SER A 115 15.07 -3.94 -1.60
N ILE A 116 14.79 -3.71 -2.88
CA ILE A 116 13.95 -4.58 -3.69
C ILE A 116 14.85 -5.63 -4.35
N GLY A 117 14.48 -6.89 -4.20
CA GLY A 117 15.19 -8.04 -4.74
C GLY A 117 14.41 -8.74 -5.85
N ASP A 118 14.54 -10.06 -5.90
CA ASP A 118 14.01 -10.90 -6.97
C ASP A 118 12.49 -10.76 -7.14
N ALA A 119 12.06 -10.71 -8.40
CA ALA A 119 10.65 -10.70 -8.78
C ALA A 119 9.95 -12.01 -8.40
N LYS A 120 8.67 -11.91 -8.03
CA LYS A 120 7.80 -13.02 -7.66
C LYS A 120 6.43 -12.90 -8.31
N THR A 121 5.91 -14.02 -8.79
CA THR A 121 4.56 -14.13 -9.35
C THR A 121 3.65 -14.87 -8.37
N PHE A 122 2.36 -14.54 -8.43
CA PHE A 122 1.30 -15.08 -7.59
C PHE A 122 0.15 -15.54 -8.48
N ASP A 123 0.31 -16.71 -9.11
CA ASP A 123 -0.60 -17.21 -10.15
C ASP A 123 -2.04 -17.43 -9.66
N THR A 124 -2.23 -17.65 -8.36
CA THR A 124 -3.53 -17.85 -7.72
C THR A 124 -4.19 -16.55 -7.24
N TYR A 125 -3.53 -15.40 -7.38
CA TYR A 125 -4.09 -14.11 -7.01
C TYR A 125 -5.01 -13.57 -8.11
N GLY A 126 -6.28 -13.35 -7.78
CA GLY A 126 -7.27 -12.85 -8.74
C GLY A 126 -7.44 -13.76 -9.97
N SER A 127 -7.98 -13.20 -11.05
CA SER A 127 -8.16 -13.94 -12.31
C SER A 127 -6.96 -13.83 -13.28
N CYS A 128 -6.05 -12.88 -13.04
CA CYS A 128 -4.92 -12.58 -13.92
C CYS A 128 -3.55 -12.94 -13.29
N GLY A 129 -3.54 -13.50 -12.08
CA GLY A 129 -2.33 -13.56 -11.26
C GLY A 129 -1.96 -12.19 -10.68
N GLY A 130 -0.97 -12.19 -9.80
CA GLY A 130 -0.36 -10.98 -9.26
C GLY A 130 1.16 -11.02 -9.37
N SER A 131 1.80 -9.87 -9.20
CA SER A 131 3.25 -9.73 -9.22
C SER A 131 3.73 -8.90 -8.03
N GLY A 132 4.98 -9.09 -7.66
CA GLY A 132 5.68 -8.24 -6.71
C GLY A 132 7.12 -8.72 -6.55
N HIS A 133 7.76 -8.39 -5.44
CA HIS A 133 9.17 -8.71 -5.24
C HIS A 133 9.47 -9.14 -3.81
N GLN A 134 10.60 -9.83 -3.65
CA GLN A 134 11.26 -9.94 -2.37
C GLN A 134 11.80 -8.57 -1.93
N ILE A 135 11.84 -8.33 -0.63
CA ILE A 135 12.46 -7.14 -0.04
C ILE A 135 13.33 -7.52 1.13
N THR A 136 14.42 -6.78 1.30
CA THR A 136 15.26 -6.88 2.50
C THR A 136 15.38 -5.52 3.15
N MET A 137 15.31 -5.48 4.47
CA MET A 137 15.49 -4.27 5.26
C MET A 137 16.05 -4.59 6.63
N THR A 138 16.43 -3.55 7.38
CA THR A 138 16.88 -3.66 8.76
C THR A 138 15.84 -3.00 9.67
N ILE A 139 15.38 -3.71 10.69
CA ILE A 139 14.46 -3.14 11.68
C ILE A 139 15.22 -2.23 12.65
N ASP A 140 14.85 -0.95 12.72
CA ASP A 140 15.52 0.04 13.57
C ASP A 140 14.83 0.21 14.91
N THR A 141 13.49 0.14 14.93
CA THR A 141 12.69 0.28 16.16
C THR A 141 11.56 -0.73 16.19
N ASN A 142 11.16 -1.11 17.40
CA ASN A 142 10.01 -1.96 17.66
C ASN A 142 9.43 -1.59 19.03
N THR A 143 8.31 -0.87 19.02
CA THR A 143 7.75 -0.23 20.21
C THR A 143 6.28 -0.52 20.38
N TYR A 144 5.83 -0.44 21.63
CA TYR A 144 4.43 -0.48 22.00
C TYR A 144 4.05 0.81 22.71
N THR A 145 2.83 1.28 22.47
CA THR A 145 2.26 2.44 23.17
C THR A 145 0.85 2.13 23.66
N SER A 146 0.62 2.20 24.96
CA SER A 146 -0.74 2.19 25.54
C SER A 146 -1.45 3.50 25.24
N LEU A 147 -2.68 3.44 24.71
CA LEU A 147 -3.49 4.61 24.33
C LEU A 147 -4.75 4.78 25.18
N SER A 148 -5.04 3.81 26.05
CA SER A 148 -6.15 3.86 27.00
C SER A 148 -5.69 3.63 28.44
N ALA A 149 -6.39 4.23 29.41
CA ALA A 149 -6.08 4.04 30.83
C ALA A 149 -6.32 2.59 31.31
N SER A 150 -7.31 1.90 30.71
CA SER A 150 -7.58 0.49 30.96
C SER A 150 -6.41 -0.40 30.55
N ASP A 151 -5.82 -0.12 29.39
CA ASP A 151 -4.67 -0.87 28.87
C ASP A 151 -3.42 -0.65 29.73
N VAL A 152 -3.11 0.60 30.10
CA VAL A 152 -2.01 0.91 31.05
C VAL A 152 -2.17 0.14 32.36
N THR A 153 -3.37 0.14 32.93
CA THR A 153 -3.66 -0.55 34.19
C THR A 153 -3.44 -2.05 34.05
N TRP A 154 -3.91 -2.64 32.94
CA TRP A 154 -3.75 -4.06 32.68
C TRP A 154 -2.28 -4.43 32.49
N ASN A 155 -1.54 -3.70 31.65
CA ASN A 155 -0.12 -3.96 31.40
C ASN A 155 0.71 -3.92 32.70
N ASN A 156 0.49 -2.90 33.53
CA ASN A 156 1.22 -2.76 34.80
C ASN A 156 0.83 -3.82 35.84
N ASN A 157 -0.44 -4.22 35.91
CA ASN A 157 -0.87 -5.26 36.85
C ASN A 157 -0.40 -6.67 36.47
N ASN A 158 -0.19 -6.92 35.17
CA ASN A 158 0.20 -8.23 34.65
C ASN A 158 1.70 -8.32 34.30
N SER A 159 2.46 -7.25 34.56
CA SER A 159 3.86 -7.13 34.15
C SER A 159 4.05 -7.48 32.68
N TRP A 160 3.19 -6.96 31.80
CA TRP A 160 3.20 -7.31 30.38
C TRP A 160 4.53 -6.91 29.73
N CYS A 161 5.08 -7.79 28.90
CA CYS A 161 6.47 -7.75 28.42
C CYS A 161 7.56 -7.71 29.51
N GLY A 162 7.26 -8.12 30.74
CA GLY A 162 8.18 -8.03 31.88
C GLY A 162 8.34 -6.62 32.47
N GLU A 163 7.49 -5.67 32.07
CA GLU A 163 7.54 -4.26 32.49
C GLU A 163 6.31 -3.88 33.32
N THR A 164 6.47 -2.91 34.24
CA THR A 164 5.39 -2.47 35.17
C THR A 164 5.25 -0.95 35.29
N ASP A 165 5.97 -0.22 34.44
CA ASP A 165 6.04 1.23 34.44
C ASP A 165 5.46 1.83 33.14
N TRP A 166 4.53 1.12 32.50
CA TRP A 166 3.84 1.60 31.30
C TRP A 166 3.13 2.92 31.58
N VAL A 167 3.39 3.91 30.73
CA VAL A 167 2.80 5.25 30.81
C VAL A 167 1.92 5.49 29.59
N LEU A 168 0.74 6.08 29.83
CA LEU A 168 -0.20 6.44 28.78
C LEU A 168 0.46 7.31 27.71
N ASN A 169 0.22 7.01 26.44
CA ASN A 169 0.73 7.72 25.26
C ASN A 169 2.27 7.79 25.16
N THR A 170 2.99 6.94 25.90
CA THR A 170 4.45 6.88 25.85
C THR A 170 4.88 5.59 25.18
N ALA A 171 5.64 5.71 24.08
CA ALA A 171 6.18 4.56 23.39
C ALA A 171 7.32 3.95 24.21
N GLN A 172 7.29 2.63 24.39
CA GLN A 172 8.34 1.87 25.08
C GLN A 172 8.79 0.71 24.19
N SER A 173 10.09 0.43 24.21
CA SER A 173 10.66 -0.63 23.39
C SER A 173 10.21 -2.00 23.87
N ILE A 174 9.77 -2.81 22.91
CA ILE A 174 9.46 -4.23 23.09
C ILE A 174 10.42 -5.12 22.29
N ALA A 175 11.44 -4.52 21.67
CA ALA A 175 12.39 -5.23 20.82
C ALA A 175 13.05 -6.40 21.56
N GLY A 176 12.99 -7.59 20.96
CA GLY A 176 13.60 -8.80 21.51
C GLY A 176 12.91 -9.37 22.75
N LYS A 177 11.73 -8.86 23.13
CA LYS A 177 10.97 -9.35 24.28
C LYS A 177 9.91 -10.37 23.86
N THR A 178 9.55 -11.22 24.81
CA THR A 178 8.36 -12.08 24.71
C THR A 178 7.25 -11.48 25.55
N CYS A 179 6.08 -11.21 24.95
CA CYS A 179 4.94 -10.63 25.65
C CYS A 179 3.70 -11.49 25.44
N ASP A 180 3.17 -12.06 26.52
CA ASP A 180 2.02 -12.99 26.48
C ASP A 180 2.21 -14.19 25.53
N GLY A 181 3.46 -14.65 25.38
CA GLY A 181 3.85 -15.76 24.50
C GLY A 181 4.23 -15.35 23.08
N ASP A 182 4.03 -14.08 22.69
CA ASP A 182 4.44 -13.56 21.39
C ASP A 182 5.86 -13.00 21.46
N ASP A 183 6.74 -13.46 20.56
CA ASP A 183 8.12 -12.99 20.44
C ASP A 183 8.23 -11.81 19.47
N PHE A 184 8.73 -10.68 19.96
CA PHE A 184 8.97 -9.49 19.16
C PHE A 184 10.40 -9.45 18.66
N TRP A 185 10.58 -9.10 17.39
CA TRP A 185 11.92 -9.00 16.79
C TRP A 185 12.79 -7.98 17.53
N ASN A 186 14.07 -8.35 17.67
CA ASN A 186 15.10 -7.41 18.10
C ASN A 186 15.35 -6.36 17.00
N THR A 187 15.93 -5.22 17.38
CA THR A 187 16.39 -4.21 16.42
C THR A 187 17.74 -4.60 15.82
N ASN A 188 18.12 -3.93 14.73
CA ASN A 188 19.39 -4.11 14.03
C ASN A 188 19.62 -5.54 13.51
N ILE A 189 18.53 -6.20 13.10
CA ILE A 189 18.58 -7.47 12.39
C ILE A 189 18.01 -7.31 10.99
N THR A 190 18.42 -8.20 10.09
CA THR A 190 17.85 -8.28 8.75
C THR A 190 16.45 -8.89 8.81
N ILE A 191 15.50 -8.22 8.16
CA ILE A 191 14.14 -8.70 7.93
C ILE A 191 14.00 -8.98 6.44
N TYR A 192 13.52 -10.19 6.14
CA TYR A 192 13.20 -10.66 4.81
C TYR A 192 11.71 -10.50 4.59
N GLY A 193 11.32 -9.87 3.49
CA GLY A 193 9.94 -9.65 3.14
C GLY A 193 9.62 -10.11 1.73
N LEU A 194 8.32 -10.22 1.48
CA LEU A 194 7.74 -10.47 0.18
C LEU A 194 6.53 -9.55 0.06
N TYR A 195 6.39 -8.87 -1.08
CA TYR A 195 5.18 -8.14 -1.39
C TYR A 195 4.54 -8.58 -2.70
N LEU A 196 3.24 -8.33 -2.78
CA LEU A 196 2.44 -8.29 -4.01
C LEU A 196 1.91 -6.88 -4.15
N LEU A 197 2.11 -6.28 -5.33
CA LEU A 197 1.61 -4.96 -5.67
C LEU A 197 0.60 -5.07 -6.82
N ASP A 198 -0.63 -4.63 -6.57
CA ASP A 198 -1.73 -4.63 -7.54
C ASP A 198 -2.34 -3.22 -7.59
N GLY A 199 -1.77 -2.38 -8.45
CA GLY A 199 -2.12 -0.97 -8.56
C GLY A 199 -1.96 -0.24 -7.23
N ASN A 200 -3.09 0.10 -6.60
CA ASN A 200 -3.12 0.79 -5.30
C ASN A 200 -3.26 -0.16 -4.11
N LYS A 201 -3.17 -1.48 -4.31
CA LYS A 201 -3.23 -2.49 -3.24
C LYS A 201 -1.85 -3.08 -3.02
N LEU A 202 -1.45 -3.13 -1.76
CA LEU A 202 -0.19 -3.69 -1.30
C LEU A 202 -0.47 -4.79 -0.28
N PHE A 203 0.19 -5.93 -0.48
CA PHE A 203 0.16 -7.06 0.44
C PHE A 203 1.59 -7.37 0.83
N LEU A 204 1.83 -7.59 2.12
CA LEU A 204 3.16 -7.73 2.69
C LEU A 204 3.21 -8.91 3.65
N ASN A 205 4.30 -9.65 3.59
CA ASN A 205 4.67 -10.63 4.59
C ASN A 205 6.14 -10.45 4.95
N TYR A 206 6.48 -10.68 6.22
CA TYR A 206 7.80 -10.45 6.80
C TYR A 206 8.24 -11.64 7.65
N SER A 207 9.54 -11.88 7.68
CA SER A 207 10.18 -12.94 8.47
C SER A 207 11.61 -12.53 8.81
N SER A 208 12.09 -12.93 9.99
CA SER A 208 13.47 -12.74 10.42
C SER A 208 14.40 -13.89 10.00
N ALA A 209 13.86 -14.99 9.47
CA ALA A 209 14.62 -16.20 9.16
C ALA A 209 14.98 -16.32 7.66
N SER A 210 13.98 -16.12 6.79
CA SER A 210 14.12 -16.26 5.34
C SER A 210 12.98 -15.55 4.62
N TYR A 211 13.10 -15.33 3.31
CA TYR A 211 12.00 -14.79 2.51
C TYR A 211 10.72 -15.63 2.67
N PRO A 212 9.56 -14.98 2.92
CA PRO A 212 8.27 -15.69 2.96
C PRO A 212 7.96 -16.39 1.64
N SER A 213 7.19 -17.47 1.70
CA SER A 213 6.74 -18.22 0.52
C SER A 213 5.48 -17.64 -0.14
N GLY A 214 4.79 -16.72 0.53
CA GLY A 214 3.57 -16.09 0.06
C GLY A 214 3.18 -14.86 0.87
N VAL A 215 2.15 -14.16 0.41
CA VAL A 215 1.54 -13.01 1.10
C VAL A 215 0.08 -13.31 1.43
N ASP A 216 -0.40 -12.75 2.53
CA ASP A 216 -1.81 -12.87 2.90
C ASP A 216 -2.64 -11.86 2.11
N ALA A 217 -3.13 -12.30 0.95
CA ALA A 217 -3.90 -11.47 0.02
C ALA A 217 -5.41 -11.39 0.36
N GLY A 218 -5.79 -11.57 1.63
CA GLY A 218 -7.17 -11.50 2.08
C GLY A 218 -7.69 -10.06 2.22
N ASP A 219 -9.01 -9.89 2.15
CA ASP A 219 -9.66 -8.57 2.19
C ASP A 219 -9.36 -7.77 3.48
N ASN A 220 -9.07 -8.45 4.60
CA ASN A 220 -8.92 -7.80 5.90
C ASN A 220 -7.56 -7.11 6.12
N ASP A 221 -6.51 -7.42 5.34
CA ASP A 221 -5.18 -6.84 5.55
C ASP A 221 -4.63 -6.15 4.29
N THR A 222 -5.52 -5.79 3.35
CA THR A 222 -5.15 -5.07 2.13
C THR A 222 -4.74 -3.63 2.46
N LEU A 223 -3.46 -3.29 2.31
CA LEU A 223 -2.98 -1.92 2.40
C LEU A 223 -3.34 -1.18 1.11
N THR A 224 -4.09 -0.09 1.23
CA THR A 224 -4.46 0.75 0.07
C THR A 224 -3.63 2.03 0.07
N LYS A 225 -3.06 2.39 -1.08
CA LYS A 225 -2.29 3.61 -1.25
C LYS A 225 -3.16 4.80 -0.93
N GLN A 226 -2.73 5.61 0.02
CA GLN A 226 -3.38 6.86 0.35
C GLN A 226 -2.98 7.87 -0.72
N SER A 227 -3.97 8.53 -1.30
CA SER A 227 -3.69 9.71 -2.12
C SER A 227 -2.97 10.70 -1.21
N THR A 228 -1.71 10.98 -1.50
CA THR A 228 -1.07 12.18 -0.97
C THR A 228 -1.98 13.32 -1.35
N SER A 229 -2.64 13.89 -0.35
CA SER A 229 -3.16 15.24 -0.50
C SER A 229 -1.95 16.16 -0.57
N THR A 230 -1.19 16.13 -1.68
CA THR A 230 -0.84 17.41 -2.29
C THR A 230 -2.15 18.14 -2.37
N SER A 231 -2.13 19.43 -2.07
CA SER A 231 -3.28 20.30 -2.13
C SER A 231 -3.73 20.45 -3.59
N ASP A 232 -4.09 19.35 -4.24
CA ASP A 232 -4.77 19.30 -5.51
C ASP A 232 -6.23 19.60 -5.18
N ASN A 233 -6.45 20.89 -4.93
CA ASN A 233 -7.68 21.61 -5.14
C ASN A 233 -8.96 20.77 -4.95
N SER A 234 -9.37 20.64 -3.68
CA SER A 234 -10.76 20.44 -3.27
C SER A 234 -11.64 19.57 -4.19
N SER A 235 -11.80 18.30 -3.85
CA SER A 235 -13.07 17.58 -4.08
C SER A 235 -14.03 17.73 -2.89
N SER A 236 -13.92 18.86 -2.18
CA SER A 236 -15.07 19.42 -1.50
C SER A 236 -16.06 19.82 -2.59
N SER A 237 -17.30 19.36 -2.51
CA SER A 237 -18.44 20.00 -3.16
C SER A 237 -18.71 21.41 -2.59
N GLY A 238 -17.65 22.12 -2.20
CA GLY A 238 -17.64 23.41 -1.55
C GLY A 238 -17.38 24.51 -2.56
N SER A 239 -18.13 25.58 -2.41
CA SER A 239 -17.96 26.85 -3.09
C SER A 239 -16.49 27.30 -3.13
N GLY A 240 -15.90 27.35 -4.32
CA GLY A 240 -14.59 27.94 -4.59
C GLY A 240 -14.70 29.41 -5.02
N ILE A 241 -13.63 30.16 -4.74
CA ILE A 241 -13.43 31.51 -5.25
C ILE A 241 -12.67 31.41 -6.58
N PHE A 242 -13.22 31.99 -7.65
CA PHE A 242 -12.57 32.06 -8.95
C PHE A 242 -12.20 33.50 -9.27
N VAL A 243 -11.09 33.72 -9.95
CA VAL A 243 -10.65 35.04 -10.43
C VAL A 243 -10.31 34.93 -11.90
N ALA A 244 -10.85 35.83 -12.73
CA ALA A 244 -10.53 35.92 -14.15
C ALA A 244 -10.02 37.32 -14.48
N VAL A 245 -8.98 37.37 -15.31
CA VAL A 245 -8.36 38.62 -15.76
C VAL A 245 -8.61 38.76 -17.26
N GLY A 246 -9.36 39.80 -17.62
CA GLY A 246 -9.64 40.15 -19.01
C GLY A 246 -8.43 40.79 -19.69
N PHE A 247 -8.39 40.71 -21.02
CA PHE A 247 -7.33 41.26 -21.86
C PHE A 247 -7.07 42.78 -21.64
N SER A 248 -8.08 43.51 -21.18
CA SER A 248 -8.02 44.93 -20.82
C SER A 248 -7.64 45.21 -19.36
N GLY A 249 -7.19 44.20 -18.62
CA GLY A 249 -6.80 44.33 -17.20
C GLY A 249 -7.96 44.31 -16.21
N ASN A 250 -9.19 44.03 -16.67
CA ASN A 250 -10.35 43.89 -15.78
C ASN A 250 -10.24 42.60 -14.96
N ILE A 251 -10.39 42.71 -13.65
CA ILE A 251 -10.41 41.56 -12.75
C ILE A 251 -11.86 41.32 -12.31
N VAL A 252 -12.36 40.12 -12.57
CA VAL A 252 -13.65 39.67 -12.05
C VAL A 252 -13.43 38.50 -11.11
N ARG A 253 -14.25 38.42 -10.06
CA ARG A 253 -14.23 37.31 -9.10
C ARG A 253 -15.60 36.66 -8.99
N SER A 254 -15.61 35.35 -8.80
CA SER A 254 -16.80 34.57 -8.45
C SER A 254 -16.57 33.93 -7.08
N THR A 255 -17.61 33.93 -6.23
CA THR A 255 -17.60 33.21 -4.95
C THR A 255 -18.62 32.07 -4.90
N ASP A 256 -19.22 31.76 -6.05
CA ASP A 256 -20.36 30.87 -6.22
C ASP A 256 -20.12 29.82 -7.32
N ASN A 257 -18.89 29.30 -7.39
CA ASN A 257 -18.50 28.27 -8.35
C ASN A 257 -18.59 28.69 -9.83
N GLY A 258 -18.30 29.95 -10.12
CA GLY A 258 -18.30 30.49 -11.49
C GLY A 258 -19.70 30.77 -12.02
N SER A 259 -20.73 30.71 -11.17
CA SER A 259 -22.13 30.94 -11.58
C SER A 259 -22.42 32.43 -11.81
N SER A 260 -21.81 33.31 -11.01
CA SER A 260 -21.86 34.76 -11.18
C SER A 260 -20.49 35.40 -10.95
N TRP A 261 -20.29 36.58 -11.55
CA TRP A 261 -19.00 37.26 -11.59
C TRP A 261 -19.19 38.74 -11.28
N ASP A 262 -18.49 39.20 -10.24
CA ASP A 262 -18.46 40.61 -9.82
C ASP A 262 -17.10 41.22 -10.15
N ASN A 263 -17.08 42.50 -10.51
CA ASN A 263 -15.82 43.23 -10.66
C ASN A 263 -15.09 43.31 -9.31
N ALA A 264 -13.86 42.83 -9.28
CA ALA A 264 -12.94 43.12 -8.19
C ALA A 264 -12.44 44.55 -8.39
N THR A 265 -12.86 45.45 -7.50
CA THR A 265 -12.49 46.87 -7.50
C THR A 265 -11.03 47.07 -7.13
#